data_AF-A0A8T6F4Q3-F1
#
_entry.id   AF-A0A8T6F4Q3-F1
#
_cell.length_a   1.000
_cell.length_b   1.000
_cell.length_c   1.000
_cell.angle_alpha   90.00
_cell.angle_beta   90.00
_cell.angle_gamma   90.00
#
_symmetry.space_group_name_H-M   'P 1'
#
loop_
_entity.id
_entity.type
_entity.pdbx_description
1 polymer ?
#
loop_
_entity_poly.entity_id
_entity_poly.type
_entity_poly.pdbx_seq_one_letter_code
_entity_poly.pdbx_strand_id
1 'polypeptide(L)'
;MTNLQVKNIPDGLHDRLRRYAQRKNCTIGAAVLAAIEHELAMSEWKERYAELPETQLSAPAATLIAAERQLRDDELSNLGME
;
A
#
# COMPACT_ATOMS: atom_id res chain seq x y z
N MET A 1 -9.68 -28.27 9.63
CA MET A 1 -9.30 -27.91 8.26
C MET A 1 -10.57 -27.75 7.46
N THR A 2 -10.85 -26.55 6.97
CA THR A 2 -12.01 -26.28 6.11
C THR A 2 -11.54 -26.32 4.67
N ASN A 3 -12.22 -27.08 3.81
CA ASN A 3 -11.89 -27.16 2.39
C ASN A 3 -12.86 -26.27 1.62
N LEU A 4 -12.34 -25.30 0.85
CA LEU A 4 -13.12 -24.43 -0.02
C LEU A 4 -12.91 -24.87 -1.47
N GLN A 5 -13.96 -25.38 -2.11
CA GLN A 5 -13.91 -25.69 -3.53
C GLN A 5 -14.54 -24.56 -4.34
N VAL A 6 -13.72 -23.91 -5.16
CA VAL A 6 -14.19 -22.91 -6.13
C VAL A 6 -14.49 -23.61 -7.45
N LYS A 7 -15.71 -23.48 -7.95
CA LYS A 7 -16.16 -24.04 -9.24
C LYS A 7 -16.27 -22.94 -10.28
N ASN A 8 -16.27 -23.32 -11.56
CA ASN A 8 -16.43 -22.41 -12.70
C ASN A 8 -15.35 -21.33 -12.81
N ILE A 9 -14.10 -21.66 -12.46
CA ILE A 9 -12.96 -20.77 -12.71
C ILE A 9 -12.74 -20.71 -14.23
N PRO A 10 -12.72 -19.52 -14.84
CA PRO A 10 -12.41 -19.40 -16.26
C PRO A 10 -11.03 -19.99 -16.58
N ASP A 11 -10.89 -20.74 -17.67
CA ASP A 11 -9.64 -21.42 -18.01
C ASP A 11 -8.45 -20.45 -18.08
N GLY A 12 -8.67 -19.26 -18.65
CA GLY A 12 -7.65 -18.21 -18.71
C GLY A 12 -7.19 -17.70 -17.34
N LEU A 13 -8.07 -17.71 -16.33
CA LEU A 13 -7.71 -17.36 -14.95
C LEU A 13 -6.92 -18.49 -14.29
N HIS A 14 -7.34 -19.74 -14.51
CA HIS A 14 -6.62 -20.91 -14.00
C HIS A 14 -5.18 -20.97 -14.55
N ASP A 15 -4.97 -20.68 -15.84
CA ASP A 15 -3.64 -20.64 -16.44
C ASP A 15 -2.77 -19.51 -15.90
N ARG A 16 -3.37 -18.33 -15.64
CA ARG A 16 -2.67 -17.23 -14.98
C ARG A 16 -2.23 -17.60 -13.57
N LEU A 17 -3.10 -18.25 -12.80
CA LEU A 17 -2.78 -18.73 -11.45
C LEU A 17 -1.67 -19.79 -11.48
N ARG A 18 -1.72 -20.73 -12.43
CA ARG A 18 -0.68 -21.73 -12.64
C ARG A 18 0.67 -21.08 -12.93
N ARG A 19 0.74 -20.13 -13.88
CA ARG A 19 1.98 -19.40 -14.21
C ARG A 19 2.50 -18.59 -13.03
N TYR A 20 1.60 -17.97 -12.27
CA TYR A 20 1.97 -17.22 -11.08
C TYR A 20 2.59 -18.13 -10.01
N ALA A 21 1.95 -19.25 -9.72
CA ALA A 21 2.42 -20.23 -8.74
C ALA A 21 3.78 -20.83 -9.14
N GLN A 22 3.97 -21.15 -10.43
CA GLN A 22 5.26 -21.60 -10.97
C GLN A 22 6.36 -20.56 -10.77
N ARG A 23 6.10 -19.29 -11.13
CA ARG A 23 7.07 -18.19 -10.93
C ARG A 23 7.45 -17.97 -9.47
N LYS A 24 6.56 -18.31 -8.55
CA LYS A 24 6.75 -18.14 -7.09
C LYS A 24 7.18 -19.43 -6.40
N ASN A 25 7.41 -20.52 -7.13
CA ASN A 25 7.74 -21.84 -6.60
C ASN A 25 6.77 -22.31 -5.50
N CYS A 26 5.47 -22.14 -5.71
CA CYS A 26 4.43 -22.56 -4.77
C CYS A 26 3.29 -23.31 -5.47
N THR A 27 2.36 -23.86 -4.69
CA THR A 27 1.16 -24.50 -5.24
C THR A 27 0.11 -23.46 -5.62
N ILE A 28 -0.81 -23.79 -6.53
CA ILE A 28 -1.94 -22.90 -6.88
C ILE A 28 -2.78 -22.59 -5.64
N GLY A 29 -3.03 -23.58 -4.78
CA GLY A 29 -3.75 -23.38 -3.53
C GLY A 29 -3.07 -22.37 -2.60
N ALA A 30 -1.74 -22.48 -2.41
CA ALA A 30 -0.98 -21.53 -1.62
C ALA A 30 -1.02 -20.11 -2.23
N ALA A 31 -0.92 -20.00 -3.55
CA ALA A 31 -1.03 -18.71 -4.24
C ALA A 31 -2.43 -18.07 -4.07
N VAL A 32 -3.50 -18.88 -4.15
CA VAL A 32 -4.87 -18.41 -3.96
C VAL A 32 -5.11 -17.99 -2.51
N LEU A 33 -4.65 -18.78 -1.54
CA LEU A 33 -4.78 -18.44 -0.12
C LEU A 33 -4.08 -17.13 0.21
N ALA A 34 -2.82 -16.97 -0.22
CA ALA A 34 -2.08 -15.73 -0.01
C ALA A 34 -2.76 -14.51 -0.65
N ALA A 35 -3.37 -14.69 -1.82
CA ALA A 35 -4.12 -13.62 -2.49
C ALA A 35 -5.39 -13.24 -1.71
N ILE A 36 -6.12 -14.22 -1.18
CA ILE A 36 -7.32 -14.01 -0.35
C ILE A 36 -6.94 -13.30 0.95
N GLU A 37 -5.90 -13.78 1.65
CA GLU A 37 -5.40 -13.15 2.88
C GLU A 37 -5.01 -11.69 2.66
N HIS A 38 -4.31 -11.41 1.55
CA HIS A 38 -3.93 -10.05 1.20
C HIS A 38 -5.14 -9.15 0.94
N GLU A 39 -6.14 -9.64 0.20
CA GLU A 39 -7.35 -8.86 -0.09
C GLU A 39 -8.16 -8.58 1.18
N LEU A 40 -8.30 -9.57 2.07
CA LEU A 40 -8.98 -9.38 3.35
C LEU A 40 -8.25 -8.35 4.22
N ALA A 41 -6.94 -8.47 4.37
CA ALA A 41 -6.15 -7.52 5.13
C ALA A 41 -6.23 -6.10 4.54
N MET A 42 -6.29 -5.97 3.21
CA MET A 42 -6.46 -4.69 2.53
C MET A 42 -7.85 -4.10 2.76
N SER A 43 -8.91 -4.91 2.72
CA SER A 43 -10.27 -4.48 3.02
C SER A 43 -10.39 -3.97 4.46
N GLU A 44 -9.90 -4.76 5.43
CA GLU A 44 -9.88 -4.40 6.85
C GLU A 44 -9.05 -3.14 7.10
N TRP A 45 -7.95 -2.96 6.36
CA TRP A 45 -7.18 -1.72 6.43
C TRP A 45 -7.97 -0.53 5.91
N LYS A 46 -8.68 -0.66 4.78
CA LYS A 46 -9.50 0.43 4.22
C LYS A 46 -10.64 0.82 5.15
N GLU A 47 -11.29 -0.16 5.77
CA GLU A 47 -12.36 0.09 6.74
C GLU A 47 -11.84 0.88 7.93
N ARG A 48 -10.74 0.44 8.55
CA ARG A 48 -10.10 1.18 9.65
C ARG A 48 -9.63 2.56 9.23
N TYR A 49 -9.10 2.70 8.01
CA TYR A 49 -8.67 4.00 7.49
C TYR A 49 -9.84 4.97 7.34
N ALA A 50 -11.00 4.50 6.89
CA ALA A 50 -12.20 5.30 6.74
C ALA A 50 -12.79 5.79 8.08
N GLU A 51 -12.49 5.08 9.18
CA GLU A 51 -12.89 5.48 10.53
C GLU A 51 -11.95 6.51 11.16
N LEU A 52 -10.77 6.74 10.58
CA LEU A 52 -9.83 7.72 11.14
C LEU A 52 -10.42 9.13 11.00
N PRO A 53 -10.35 9.96 12.06
CA PRO A 53 -10.81 11.33 11.98
C PRO A 53 -9.96 12.08 10.95
N GLU A 54 -10.63 12.88 10.11
CA GLU A 54 -9.94 13.78 9.20
C GLU A 54 -9.03 14.70 10.03
N THR A 55 -7.73 14.60 9.77
CA THR A 55 -6.76 15.48 10.42
C THR A 55 -6.81 16.82 9.72
N GLN A 56 -7.36 17.83 10.39
CA GLN A 56 -7.28 19.20 9.93
C GLN A 56 -5.85 19.71 10.11
N LEU A 57 -5.13 19.84 9.00
CA LEU A 57 -3.83 20.50 9.01
C LEU A 57 -4.06 22.00 9.26
N SER A 58 -3.37 22.55 10.27
CA SER A 58 -3.45 23.98 10.63
C SER A 58 -2.91 24.90 9.55
N ALA A 59 -2.06 24.38 8.65
CA ALA A 59 -1.55 25.08 7.49
C ALA A 59 -1.28 24.08 6.34
N PRO A 60 -1.36 24.53 5.07
CA PRO A 60 -0.93 23.73 3.93
C PRO A 60 0.54 23.31 4.08
N ALA A 61 0.86 22.06 3.73
CA ALA A 61 2.24 21.55 3.79
C ALA A 61 3.23 22.42 3.00
N ALA A 62 2.80 22.99 1.88
CA ALA A 62 3.62 23.90 1.07
C ALA A 62 4.09 25.13 1.87
N THR A 63 3.24 25.67 2.75
CA THR A 63 3.56 26.83 3.59
C THR A 63 4.61 26.47 4.63
N LEU A 64 4.47 25.31 5.29
CA LEU A 64 5.46 24.84 6.27
C LEU A 64 6.81 24.54 5.60
N ILE A 65 6.80 23.89 4.44
CA ILE A 65 8.01 23.59 3.67
C ILE A 65 8.71 24.89 3.20
N ALA A 66 7.95 25.90 2.79
CA ALA A 66 8.50 27.19 2.39
C ALA A 66 9.14 27.92 3.58
N ALA A 67 8.49 27.92 4.74
CA ALA A 67 9.04 28.52 5.96
C ALA A 67 10.35 27.87 6.39
N GLU A 68 10.43 26.54 6.38
CA GLU A 68 11.67 25.80 6.70
C GLU A 68 12.80 26.07 5.70
N ARG A 69 12.48 26.18 4.41
CA ARG A 69 13.48 26.56 3.38
C ARG A 69 14.00 27.96 3.62
N GLN A 70 13.11 28.91 3.89
CA GLN A 70 13.49 30.29 4.17
C GLN A 70 14.40 30.38 5.41
N LEU A 71 14.04 29.72 6.51
CA LEU A 71 14.86 29.67 7.72
C LEU A 71 16.26 29.13 7.44
N ARG A 72 16.37 28.03 6.68
CA ARG A 72 17.66 27.48 6.29
C ARG A 72 18.46 28.44 5.42
N ASP A 73 17.82 29.09 4.46
CA ASP A 73 18.50 30.01 3.54
C ASP A 73 18.98 31.26 4.32
N ASP A 74 18.21 31.73 5.31
CA ASP A 74 18.60 32.80 6.24
C ASP A 74 19.77 32.37 7.14
N GLU A 75 19.79 31.13 7.64
CA GLU A 75 20.92 30.58 8.42
C GLU A 75 22.19 30.46 7.58
N LEU A 76 22.10 29.97 6.34
CA LEU A 76 23.24 29.87 5.42
C LEU A 76 23.79 31.26 5.05
N SER A 77 22.90 32.22 4.80
CA SER A 77 23.26 33.62 4.56
C SER A 77 23.94 34.25 5.77
N ASN A 78 23.48 33.95 6.99
CA ASN A 78 24.06 34.46 8.23
C ASN A 78 25.40 33.79 8.59
N LEU A 79 25.66 32.57 8.10
CA LEU A 79 26.91 31.86 8.28
C LEU A 79 27.97 32.17 7.20
N GLY A 80 27.66 33.05 6.24
CA GLY A 80 28.60 33.51 5.21
C GLY A 80 29.05 32.41 4.24
N MET A 81 28.25 31.36 4.08
CA MET A 81 28.46 30.32 3.06
C MET A 81 27.51 30.57 1.89
N GLU A 82 27.98 31.34 0.90
CA GLU A 82 27.42 31.37 -0.46
C GLU A 82 28.01 30.25 -1.33
#